data_AF-A0A851IG36-F1
#
_entry.id   AF-A0A851IG36-F1
#
_cell.length_a   1.000
_cell.length_b   1.000
_cell.length_c   1.000
_cell.angle_alpha   90.00
_cell.angle_beta   90.00
_cell.angle_gamma   90.00
#
_symmetry.space_group_name_H-M   'P 1'
#
loop_
_entity.id
_entity.type
_entity.pdbx_description
1 polymer ?
#
loop_
_entity_poly.entity_id
_entity_poly.type
_entity_poly.pdbx_seq_one_letter_code
_entity_poly.pdbx_strand_id
1 'polypeptide(L)'
;MIYNDGYEVDENLKFVKCPKCGNEQYSDGARYCRICGFYVYNECEGDFDRDEYGNQGEYHIHRNLGNARFCEFCGQPTMLFKEKLLKPYTEVQTEEDEDSFPFDEALPFN
;
A
#
# COMPACT_ATOMS: atom_id res chain seq x y z
N MET A 1 -7.64 -5.40 12.69
CA MET A 1 -6.27 -4.81 12.72
C MET A 1 -6.29 -3.62 11.79
N ILE A 2 -5.75 -2.47 12.23
CA ILE A 2 -5.61 -1.28 11.39
C ILE A 2 -4.12 -1.16 11.06
N TYR A 3 -3.77 -1.14 9.78
CA TYR A 3 -2.40 -0.97 9.33
C TYR A 3 -2.10 0.52 9.13
N ASN A 4 -1.20 1.06 9.96
CA ASN A 4 -0.81 2.47 9.96
C ASN A 4 0.48 2.74 9.15
N ASP A 5 0.97 1.75 8.40
CA ASP A 5 2.20 1.83 7.59
C ASP A 5 1.96 2.33 6.15
N GLY A 6 0.75 2.83 5.88
CA GLY A 6 0.36 3.34 4.57
C GLY A 6 0.82 4.75 4.26
N TYR A 7 0.62 5.15 3.01
CA TYR A 7 0.87 6.51 2.52
C TYR A 7 -0.43 7.31 2.44
N GLU A 8 -0.37 8.59 2.80
CA GLU A 8 -1.52 9.48 2.73
C GLU A 8 -1.94 9.75 1.28
N VAL A 9 -3.25 9.69 1.03
CA VAL A 9 -3.86 9.94 -0.28
C VAL A 9 -4.97 10.98 -0.17
N ASP A 10 -5.20 11.73 -1.25
CA ASP A 10 -6.31 12.66 -1.37
C ASP A 10 -7.64 11.97 -1.73
N GLU A 11 -8.70 12.76 -1.93
CA GLU A 11 -10.04 12.29 -2.32
C GLU A 11 -10.07 11.51 -3.65
N ASN A 12 -9.06 11.70 -4.51
CA ASN A 12 -8.91 11.03 -5.79
C ASN A 12 -7.94 9.83 -5.73
N LEU A 13 -7.56 9.41 -4.52
CA LEU A 13 -6.56 8.38 -4.22
C LEU A 13 -5.14 8.71 -4.72
N LYS A 14 -4.85 9.98 -5.00
CA LYS A 14 -3.52 10.44 -5.37
C LYS A 14 -2.68 10.65 -4.11
N PHE A 15 -1.43 10.22 -4.13
CA PHE A 15 -0.54 10.46 -2.99
C PHE A 15 -0.34 11.96 -2.73
N VAL A 16 -0.53 12.38 -1.48
CA VAL A 16 -0.21 13.75 -1.03
C VAL A 16 1.31 13.98 -1.07
N LYS A 17 2.07 12.94 -0.76
CA LYS A 17 3.53 12.92 -0.75
C LYS A 17 4.07 11.71 -1.49
N CYS A 18 5.05 11.90 -2.36
CA CYS A 18 5.63 10.82 -3.16
C CYS A 18 6.22 9.73 -2.26
N PRO A 19 5.72 8.49 -2.32
CA PRO A 19 6.20 7.39 -1.48
C PRO A 19 7.70 7.10 -1.64
N LYS A 20 8.24 7.36 -2.84
CA LYS A 20 9.63 7.01 -3.19
C LYS A 20 10.66 8.09 -2.85
N CYS A 21 10.30 9.37 -2.91
CA CYS A 21 11.26 10.47 -2.73
C CYS A 21 10.78 11.61 -1.82
N GLY A 22 9.54 11.57 -1.34
CA GLY A 22 8.99 12.57 -0.44
C GLY A 22 8.55 13.88 -1.09
N ASN A 23 8.54 14.00 -2.42
CA ASN A 23 8.04 15.20 -3.10
C ASN A 23 6.52 15.39 -2.91
N GLU A 24 6.11 16.57 -2.46
CA GLU A 24 4.70 16.95 -2.21
C GLU A 24 4.12 17.86 -3.31
N GLN A 25 4.95 18.30 -4.27
CA GLN A 25 4.54 19.23 -5.32
C GLN A 25 4.18 18.50 -6.62
N TYR A 26 2.90 18.50 -6.96
CA TYR A 26 2.37 17.93 -8.20
C TYR A 26 1.70 19.02 -9.05
N SER A 27 1.78 18.88 -10.37
CA SER A 27 0.90 19.67 -11.25
C SER A 27 -0.49 19.05 -11.27
N ASP A 28 -1.49 19.85 -11.63
CA ASP A 28 -2.83 19.34 -11.92
C ASP A 28 -2.78 18.28 -13.02
N GLY A 29 -3.48 17.16 -12.80
CA GLY A 29 -3.48 16.01 -13.71
C GLY A 29 -2.14 15.25 -13.81
N ALA A 30 -1.11 15.61 -13.04
CA ALA A 30 0.15 14.86 -13.04
C ALA A 30 -0.08 13.41 -12.61
N ARG A 31 0.38 12.45 -13.44
CA ARG A 31 0.33 11.01 -13.16
C ARG A 31 1.65 10.44 -12.63
N TYR A 32 2.74 11.19 -12.74
CA TYR A 32 4.07 10.80 -12.28
C TYR A 32 4.70 11.91 -11.45
N CYS A 33 5.51 11.54 -10.47
CA CYS A 33 6.31 12.46 -9.69
C CYS A 33 7.37 13.12 -10.58
N ARG A 34 7.41 14.46 -10.59
CA ARG A 34 8.37 15.23 -11.39
C ARG A 34 9.84 15.06 -10.95
N ILE A 35 10.07 14.50 -9.77
CA ILE A 35 11.42 14.34 -9.18
C ILE A 35 11.99 12.95 -9.50
N CYS A 36 11.23 11.88 -9.26
CA CYS A 36 11.73 10.50 -9.38
C CYS A 36 10.99 9.63 -10.40
N GLY A 37 9.96 10.15 -11.06
CA GLY A 37 9.16 9.40 -12.04
C GLY A 37 8.22 8.36 -11.45
N PHE A 38 8.09 8.27 -10.12
CA PHE A 38 7.17 7.33 -9.48
C PHE A 38 5.71 7.67 -9.79
N TYR A 39 4.88 6.66 -10.04
CA TYR A 39 3.47 6.84 -10.34
C TYR A 39 2.71 7.33 -9.08
N VAL A 40 1.80 8.28 -9.25
CA VAL A 40 1.21 9.01 -8.10
C VAL A 40 -0.02 8.35 -7.47
N TYR A 41 -0.37 7.14 -7.91
CA TYR A 41 -1.49 6.37 -7.39
C TYR A 41 -1.03 4.97 -7.00
N ASN A 42 -1.67 4.38 -5.98
CA ASN A 42 -1.49 2.96 -5.66
C ASN A 42 -2.37 2.09 -6.55
N GLU A 43 -2.02 1.97 -7.84
CA GLU A 43 -2.76 1.10 -8.77
C GLU A 43 -2.36 -0.37 -8.58
N CYS A 44 -3.31 -1.28 -8.83
CA CYS A 44 -3.00 -2.71 -8.95
C CYS A 44 -2.36 -3.02 -10.30
N GLU A 45 -1.74 -4.19 -10.43
CA GLU A 45 -1.29 -4.65 -11.74
C GLU A 45 -2.46 -4.66 -12.74
N GLY A 46 -3.64 -5.03 -12.24
CA GLY A 46 -4.85 -5.19 -13.03
C GLY A 46 -5.09 -6.65 -13.38
N ASP A 47 -6.33 -6.98 -13.70
CA ASP A 47 -6.69 -8.32 -14.15
C ASP A 47 -7.71 -8.22 -15.29
N PHE A 48 -7.89 -9.31 -16.01
CA PHE A 48 -8.98 -9.43 -16.95
C PHE A 48 -10.22 -9.94 -16.22
N ASP A 49 -11.33 -9.26 -16.44
CA ASP A 49 -12.61 -9.79 -16.00
C ASP A 49 -12.93 -11.06 -16.78
N ARG A 50 -13.64 -11.98 -16.14
CA ARG A 50 -14.15 -13.19 -16.79
C ARG A 50 -15.66 -13.15 -16.82
N ASP A 51 -16.23 -13.41 -17.99
CA ASP A 51 -17.68 -13.58 -18.11
C ASP A 51 -18.15 -14.89 -17.46
N GLU A 52 -19.48 -15.09 -17.42
CA GLU A 52 -20.12 -16.29 -16.88
C GLU A 52 -19.70 -17.59 -17.60
N TYR A 53 -19.10 -17.48 -18.77
CA TYR A 53 -18.63 -18.58 -19.62
C TYR A 53 -17.11 -18.76 -19.55
N GLY A 54 -16.41 -17.97 -18.72
CA GLY A 54 -14.96 -18.02 -18.52
C GLY A 54 -14.14 -17.37 -19.64
N ASN A 55 -14.76 -16.64 -20.57
CA ASN A 55 -14.05 -15.89 -21.59
C ASN A 55 -13.40 -14.65 -20.99
N GLN A 56 -12.23 -14.30 -21.52
CA GLN A 56 -11.47 -13.13 -21.10
C GLN A 56 -12.14 -11.85 -21.62
N GLY A 57 -12.52 -10.98 -20.70
CA GLY A 57 -13.10 -9.67 -20.96
C GLY A 57 -12.05 -8.57 -21.08
N GLU A 58 -12.41 -7.36 -20.65
CA GLU A 58 -11.52 -6.20 -20.63
C GLU A 58 -10.50 -6.27 -19.49
N TYR A 59 -9.38 -5.56 -19.66
CA TYR A 59 -8.35 -5.42 -18.63
C TYR A 59 -8.65 -4.23 -17.74
N HIS A 60 -8.77 -4.46 -16.44
CA HIS A 60 -9.13 -3.42 -15.47
C HIS A 60 -8.00 -3.14 -14.49
N ILE A 61 -7.69 -1.85 -14.33
CA ILE A 61 -6.76 -1.34 -13.32
C ILE A 61 -7.57 -0.52 -12.31
N HIS A 62 -7.35 -0.77 -11.02
CA HIS A 62 -8.03 -0.10 -9.93
C HIS A 62 -7.05 0.72 -9.10
N ARG A 63 -7.46 1.91 -8.67
CA ARG A 63 -6.74 2.72 -7.68
C ARG A 63 -7.14 2.28 -6.28
N ASN A 64 -6.16 2.18 -5.38
CA ASN A 64 -6.36 1.68 -4.02
C ASN A 64 -5.87 2.69 -2.99
N LEU A 65 -6.25 2.48 -1.73
CA LEU A 65 -5.74 3.24 -0.59
C LEU A 65 -4.22 3.04 -0.42
N GLY A 66 -3.56 3.98 0.26
CA GLY A 66 -2.11 3.95 0.40
C GLY A 66 -1.55 2.91 1.37
N ASN A 67 -2.39 2.15 2.09
CA ASN A 67 -1.99 0.98 2.88
C ASN A 67 -2.35 -0.36 2.22
N ALA A 68 -3.02 -0.33 1.06
CA ALA A 68 -3.45 -1.54 0.36
C ALA A 68 -2.25 -2.22 -0.30
N ARG A 69 -2.00 -3.48 0.07
CA ARG A 69 -0.96 -4.32 -0.57
C ARG A 69 -1.48 -5.02 -1.81
N PHE A 70 -2.75 -5.43 -1.78
CA PHE A 70 -3.48 -6.09 -2.86
C PHE A 70 -4.77 -5.33 -3.13
N CYS A 71 -5.27 -5.43 -4.36
CA CYS A 71 -6.52 -4.81 -4.75
C CYS A 71 -7.73 -5.52 -4.11
N GLU A 72 -8.65 -4.75 -3.54
CA GLU A 72 -9.90 -5.28 -2.97
C GLU A 72 -10.89 -5.76 -4.05
N PHE A 73 -10.70 -5.33 -5.31
CA PHE A 73 -11.57 -5.70 -6.43
C PHE A 73 -11.07 -6.92 -7.20
N CYS A 74 -9.79 -6.95 -7.59
CA CYS A 74 -9.23 -8.03 -8.41
C CYS A 74 -8.19 -8.91 -7.72
N GLY A 75 -7.83 -8.63 -6.45
CA GLY A 75 -6.85 -9.42 -5.70
C GLY A 75 -5.39 -9.30 -6.17
N GLN A 76 -5.13 -8.58 -7.27
CA GLN A 76 -3.78 -8.41 -7.82
C GLN A 76 -2.93 -7.49 -6.94
N PRO A 77 -1.58 -7.69 -6.90
CA PRO A 77 -0.70 -6.88 -6.08
C PRO A 77 -0.71 -5.42 -6.56
N THR A 78 -0.55 -4.52 -5.60
CA THR A 78 -0.46 -3.08 -5.85
C THR A 78 0.97 -2.63 -6.09
N MET A 79 1.12 -1.46 -6.72
CA MET A 79 2.43 -0.87 -6.99
C MET A 79 3.25 -0.64 -5.72
N LEU A 80 2.64 -0.22 -4.61
CA LEU A 80 3.36 -0.05 -3.34
C LEU A 80 3.93 -1.37 -2.82
N PHE A 81 3.17 -2.46 -2.92
CA PHE A 81 3.66 -3.77 -2.50
C PHE A 81 4.76 -4.30 -3.43
N LYS A 82 4.59 -4.15 -4.75
CA LYS A 82 5.60 -4.58 -5.74
C LYS A 82 6.93 -3.84 -5.60
N GLU A 83 6.86 -2.54 -5.32
CA GLU A 83 8.04 -1.70 -5.10
C GLU A 83 8.61 -1.87 -3.68
N LYS A 84 8.05 -2.78 -2.88
CA LYS A 84 8.45 -3.10 -1.50
C LYS A 84 8.41 -1.88 -0.57
N LEU A 85 7.53 -0.93 -0.87
CA LEU A 85 7.25 0.24 -0.05
C LEU A 85 6.27 -0.07 1.07
N LEU A 86 5.53 -1.18 0.95
CA LEU A 86 4.74 -1.81 2.02
C LEU A 86 5.27 -3.22 2.26
N LYS A 87 5.51 -3.56 3.53
CA LYS A 87 5.94 -4.91 3.95
C LYS A 87 4.78 -5.90 3.85
N PRO A 88 5.00 -7.21 3.65
CA PRO A 88 3.92 -8.20 3.78
C PRO A 88 3.31 -8.18 5.19
N TYR A 89 2.05 -8.58 5.32
CA TYR A 89 1.34 -8.52 6.60
C TYR A 89 1.99 -9.36 7.71
N THR A 90 2.68 -10.45 7.33
CA THR A 90 3.37 -11.35 8.24
C THR A 90 4.53 -10.67 8.96
N GLU A 91 5.26 -9.79 8.28
CA GLU A 91 6.39 -9.07 8.87
C GLU A 91 5.91 -7.95 9.80
N VAL A 92 4.79 -7.29 9.45
CA VAL A 92 4.23 -6.23 10.31
C VAL A 92 3.70 -6.79 11.62
N GLN A 93 3.08 -7.97 11.59
CA GLN A 93 2.56 -8.62 12.80
C GLN A 93 3.67 -9.01 13.78
N THR A 94 4.81 -9.52 13.28
CA THR A 94 5.93 -9.91 14.15
C THR A 94 6.58 -8.72 14.86
N GLU A 95 6.61 -7.54 14.23
CA GLU A 95 7.20 -6.33 14.84
C GLU A 95 6.32 -5.79 16.00
N GLU A 96 4.99 -5.85 15.88
CA GLU A 96 4.09 -5.43 16.95
C GLU A 96 4.13 -6.36 18.17
N ASP A 97 4.36 -7.66 17.96
CA ASP A 97 4.48 -8.64 19.05
C ASP A 97 5.80 -8.47 19.84
N GLU A 98 6.90 -8.09 19.18
CA GLU A 98 8.21 -7.91 19.81
C GLU A 98 8.31 -6.62 20.67
N ASP A 99 7.63 -5.55 20.28
CA ASP A 99 7.59 -4.29 21.05
C ASP A 99 6.69 -4.36 22.31
N SER A 100 5.99 -5.48 22.53
CA SER A 100 4.98 -5.63 23.60
C SER A 100 5.51 -6.14 24.96
N PHE A 101 6.82 -6.35 25.14
CA PHE A 101 7.37 -6.90 26.39
C PHE A 101 8.48 -6.03 27.04
N PRO A 102 8.15 -5.17 28.01
CA PRO A 102 9.08 -4.86 29.10
C PRO A 102 8.97 -6.00 30.12
N PHE A 103 9.84 -6.99 30.01
CA PHE A 103 10.07 -7.99 31.04
C PHE A 103 10.83 -7.34 32.20
N ASP A 104 10.12 -6.57 33.03
CA ASP A 104 10.64 -6.08 34.32
C ASP A 104 10.62 -7.22 35.35
N GLU A 105 11.54 -8.17 35.20
CA GLU A 105 11.83 -9.19 36.21
C GLU A 105 12.82 -8.64 37.25
N ALA A 106 12.40 -7.61 37.98
CA ALA A 106 13.14 -7.07 39.11
C ALA A 106 12.19 -6.57 40.21
N LEU A 107 11.39 -7.47 40.79
CA LEU A 107 10.82 -7.24 42.12
C LEU A 107 11.49 -8.19 43.11
N PRO A 108 12.44 -7.72 43.95
CA PRO A 108 12.92 -8.52 45.06
C PRO A 108 11.78 -8.66 46.08
N PHE A 109 11.30 -9.88 46.29
CA PHE A 109 10.42 -10.19 47.41
C PHE A 109 11.18 -9.92 48.71
N ASN A 110 10.75 -8.90 49.44
CA ASN A 110 11.22 -8.60 50.78
C ASN A 110 10.05 -8.79 51.76
#